data_AF-A0A9D4GR97-F1
#
_entry.id   AF-A0A9D4GR97-F1
#
_cell.length_a   1.000
_cell.length_b   1.000
_cell.length_c   1.000
_cell.angle_alpha   90.00
_cell.angle_beta   90.00
_cell.angle_gamma   90.00
#
_symmetry.space_group_name_H-M   'P 1'
#
loop_
_entity.id
_entity.type
_entity.pdbx_description
1 polymer ?
#
loop_
_entity_poly.entity_id
_entity_poly.type
_entity_poly.pdbx_seq_one_letter_code
_entity_poly.pdbx_strand_id
1 'polypeptide(L)' 'MLSVLEEAATWSRMRFKPRNSRALVIRKGQPTKKFNLTVQVDNISSIMDSPIKCLGKWYDMLHSKIGTISSASRTRLLKG' A
#
# COMPACT_ATOMS: atom_id res chain seq x y z
N MET A 1 -4.84 0.68 13.62
CA MET A 1 -4.18 2.00 13.69
C MET A 1 -2.68 1.81 13.55
N LEU A 2 -2.05 2.50 12.61
CA LEU A 2 -0.61 2.41 12.33
C LEU A 2 0.14 3.53 13.08
N SER A 3 0.29 3.41 14.40
CA SER A 3 0.77 4.50 15.28
C SER A 3 2.15 5.07 14.89
N VAL A 4 3.11 4.22 14.53
CA VAL A 4 4.45 4.68 14.10
C VAL A 4 4.40 5.43 12.77
N LEU A 5 3.51 5.01 11.86
CA LEU A 5 3.31 5.69 10.58
C LEU A 5 2.65 7.06 10.79
N GLU A 6 1.68 7.15 11.69
CA GLU A 6 1.00 8.40 12.05
C GLU A 6 1.99 9.43 12.61
N GLU A 7 2.86 8.98 13.51
CA GLU A 7 3.92 9.80 14.05
C GLU A 7 4.81 10.31 12.92
N ALA A 8 5.41 9.42 12.13
CA ALA A 8 6.30 9.80 11.02
C ALA A 8 5.61 10.76 10.03
N ALA A 9 4.35 10.51 9.70
CA ALA A 9 3.56 11.38 8.83
C ALA A 9 3.31 12.76 9.43
N THR A 10 3.06 12.82 10.73
CA THR A 10 2.88 14.08 11.47
C THR A 10 4.17 14.89 11.48
N TRP A 11 5.29 14.25 11.81
CA TRP A 11 6.62 14.87 11.79
C TRP A 11 6.97 15.44 10.42
N SER A 12 6.68 14.70 9.34
CA SER A 12 6.95 15.14 7.97
C SER A 12 5.86 16.06 7.40
N ARG A 13 4.81 16.38 8.17
CA ARG A 13 3.60 17.09 7.70
C ARG A 13 2.95 16.44 6.48
N MET A 14 3.08 15.13 6.33
CA MET A 14 2.51 14.35 5.23
C MET A 14 1.03 14.08 5.48
N ARG A 15 0.20 14.29 4.45
CA ARG A 15 -1.22 13.92 4.46
C ARG A 15 -1.44 12.72 3.56
N PHE A 16 -2.00 11.66 4.12
CA PHE A 16 -2.39 10.50 3.35
C PHE A 16 -3.71 10.77 2.62
N LYS A 17 -3.86 10.12 1.46
CA LYS A 17 -5.15 10.00 0.77
C LYS A 17 -5.56 8.53 0.82
N PRO A 18 -6.21 8.08 1.91
CA PRO A 18 -6.61 6.68 2.10
C PRO A 18 -7.41 6.13 0.93
N ARG A 19 -8.29 6.96 0.35
CA ARG A 19 -9.09 6.62 -0.85
C ARG A 19 -8.24 6.19 -2.06
N ASN A 20 -7.03 6.73 -2.21
CA ASN A 20 -6.10 6.43 -3.31
C ASN A 20 -5.08 5.33 -2.95
N SER A 21 -5.12 4.84 -1.72
CA SER A 21 -4.19 3.84 -1.20
C SER A 21 -4.87 2.47 -1.12
N ARG A 22 -4.10 1.38 -1.21
CA ARG A 22 -4.60 0.01 -1.02
C ARG A 22 -3.74 -0.76 -0.04
N ALA A 23 -4.40 -1.40 0.93
CA ALA A 23 -3.74 -2.23 1.92
C ALA A 23 -3.60 -3.67 1.43
N LEU A 24 -2.44 -4.27 1.66
CA LEU A 24 -2.19 -5.70 1.52
C LEU A 24 -1.60 -6.19 2.84
N VAL A 25 -2.34 -7.03 3.56
CA VAL A 25 -1.88 -7.64 4.81
C VAL A 25 -1.53 -9.09 4.53
N ILE A 26 -0.30 -9.49 4.85
CA ILE A 26 0.19 -10.86 4.66
C ILE A 26 0.47 -11.46 6.03
N ARG A 27 -0.09 -12.63 6.31
CA ARG A 27 0.15 -13.39 7.54
C ARG A 27 0.47 -14.83 7.16
N LYS A 28 1.61 -15.36 7.63
CA LYS A 28 2.10 -16.71 7.29
C LYS A 28 2.17 -16.96 5.77
N GLY A 29 2.66 -15.97 5.02
CA GLY A 29 2.78 -16.07 3.56
C GLY A 29 1.45 -16.15 2.82
N GLN A 30 0.33 -15.80 3.47
CA GLN A 30 -0.97 -15.75 2.84
C GLN A 30 -1.60 -14.36 3.03
N PRO A 31 -2.18 -13.77 1.99
CA PRO A 31 -2.87 -12.51 2.12
C PRO A 31 -4.14 -12.66 2.97
N THR A 32 -4.50 -11.64 3.75
CA THR A 32 -5.65 -11.71 4.65
C THR A 32 -6.41 -10.38 4.77
N LYS A 33 -7.74 -10.44 4.93
CA LYS A 33 -8.62 -9.29 5.25
C LYS A 33 -8.88 -9.13 6.74
N LYS A 34 -8.24 -9.93 7.60
CA LYS A 34 -8.54 -9.97 9.05
C LYS A 34 -8.20 -8.67 9.79
N PHE A 35 -7.49 -7.74 9.17
CA PHE A 35 -7.02 -6.51 9.79
C PHE A 35 -7.46 -5.31 8.96
N ASN A 36 -8.13 -4.37 9.62
CA ASN A 36 -8.46 -3.07 9.05
C ASN A 36 -7.32 -2.09 9.36
N LEU A 37 -6.66 -1.61 8.31
CA LEU A 37 -5.63 -0.59 8.44
C LEU A 37 -6.28 0.80 8.44
N THR A 38 -5.87 1.62 9.39
CA THR A 38 -6.29 3.02 9.49
C THR A 38 -5.07 3.94 9.53
N VAL A 39 -5.16 5.06 8.83
CA VAL A 39 -4.18 6.15 8.82
C VAL A 39 -4.93 7.48 8.81
N GLN A 40 -4.51 8.41 9.65
CA GLN A 40 -5.12 9.69 9.92
C GLN A 40 -6.64 9.57 10.15
N VAL A 41 -7.03 8.65 11.04
CA VAL A 41 -8.42 8.31 11.41
C VAL A 41 -9.21 7.56 10.32
N ASP A 42 -8.78 7.60 9.07
CA ASP A 42 -9.48 7.00 7.94
C ASP A 42 -9.05 5.56 7.65
N ASN A 43 -9.98 4.75 7.14
CA ASN A 43 -9.72 3.38 6.71
C ASN A 43 -9.10 3.31 5.31
N ILE A 44 -8.09 2.45 5.16
CA ILE A 44 -7.48 2.13 3.86
C ILE A 44 -8.17 0.88 3.29
N SER A 45 -8.76 1.00 2.11
CA SER A 45 -9.41 -0.13 1.43
C SER A 45 -8.41 -1.25 1.12
N SER A 46 -8.83 -2.50 1.31
CA SER A 46 -8.00 -3.66 0.95
C SER A 46 -7.87 -3.78 -0.57
N ILE A 47 -6.69 -4.22 -1.03
CA ILE A 47 -6.45 -4.54 -2.44
C ILE A 47 -7.31 -5.70 -2.94
N MET A 48 -7.77 -6.55 -2.02
CA MET A 48 -8.69 -7.65 -2.33
C MET A 48 -10.12 -7.18 -2.62
N ASP A 49 -10.52 -6.03 -2.09
CA ASP A 49 -11.87 -5.48 -2.27
C ASP A 49 -11.91 -4.48 -3.42
N SER A 50 -10.84 -3.70 -3.56
CA SER A 50 -10.69 -2.73 -4.63
C SER A 50 -9.30 -2.85 -5.24
N PRO A 51 -9.13 -3.73 -6.25
CA PRO A 51 -7.90 -3.81 -7.03
C PRO A 51 -7.53 -2.46 -7.64
N ILE A 52 -6.25 -2.24 -7.90
CA ILE A 52 -5.74 -0.98 -8.43
C ILE A 52 -4.77 -1.21 -9.59
N LYS A 53 -4.82 -0.32 -10.59
CA LYS A 53 -3.82 -0.27 -11.66
C LYS A 53 -2.78 0.81 -11.33
N CYS A 54 -1.52 0.41 -11.19
CA CYS A 54 -0.41 1.32 -10.93
C CYS A 54 0.77 0.95 -11.84
N LEU A 55 1.47 1.95 -12.37
CA LEU A 55 2.67 1.73 -13.20
C LEU A 55 2.43 0.75 -14.37
N GLY A 56 1.26 0.82 -14.99
CA GLY A 56 0.86 -0.05 -16.11
C GLY A 56 0.48 -1.49 -15.73
N LYS A 57 0.59 -1.88 -14.45
CA LYS A 57 0.28 -3.22 -13.96
C LYS A 57 -0.96 -3.21 -13.07
N TRP A 58 -1.75 -4.28 -13.17
CA TRP A 58 -2.84 -4.54 -12.24
C TRP A 58 -2.29 -5.20 -10.99
N TYR A 59 -2.68 -4.67 -9.84
CA TYR A 59 -2.44 -5.29 -8.55
C TYR A 59 -3.77 -5.80 -8.04
N ASP A 60 -4.00 -7.07 -8.37
CA ASP A 60 -5.08 -7.88 -7.85
C ASP A 60 -4.49 -9.10 -7.14
N MET A 61 -5.32 -9.73 -6.32
CA MET A 61 -4.92 -10.90 -5.54
C MET A 61 -4.83 -12.19 -6.33
N LEU A 62 -5.26 -12.15 -7.60
CA LEU A 62 -5.21 -13.27 -8.53
C LEU A 62 -3.79 -13.49 -9.08
N HIS A 63 -3.00 -12.42 -9.24
CA HIS A 63 -1.66 -12.51 -9.83
C HIS A 63 -0.50 -12.22 -8.87
N SER A 64 -0.80 -11.79 -7.65
CA SER A 64 0.21 -11.56 -6.61
C SER A 64 0.73 -12.88 -6.03
N LYS A 65 1.55 -13.63 -6.78
CA LYS A 65 2.49 -14.57 -6.15
C LYS A 65 3.42 -13.75 -5.25
N ILE A 66 3.43 -14.05 -3.97
CA ILE A 66 4.17 -13.34 -2.90
C ILE A 66 5.69 -13.28 -3.14
N GLY A 67 6.21 -13.97 -4.15
CA GLY A 67 7.63 -14.04 -4.51
C GLY A 67 8.15 -12.98 -5.50
N THR A 68 7.36 -12.01 -5.98
CA THR A 68 7.89 -11.00 -6.93
C THR A 68 7.36 -9.59 -6.65
N ILE A 69 7.69 -9.05 -5.48
CA ILE A 69 8.02 -7.62 -5.41
C ILE A 69 9.51 -7.52 -5.78
N SER A 70 9.84 -7.82 -7.04
CA SER A 70 11.16 -7.46 -7.57
C SER A 70 11.18 -5.94 -7.65
N SER A 71 12.11 -5.31 -6.95
CA SER A 71 12.39 -3.87 -6.98
C SER A 71 12.04 -3.26 -8.35
N ALA A 72 10.93 -2.52 -8.40
CA ALA A 72 10.62 -1.73 -9.58
C ALA A 72 11.72 -0.66 -9.72
N SER A 73 12.30 -0.63 -10.90
CA SER A 73 13.56 0.01 -11.25
C SER A 73 13.69 1.44 -10.74
N ARG A 74 14.89 1.73 -10.24
CA ARG A 74 15.45 3.06 -9.95
C ARG A 74 15.48 3.87 -11.26
N THR A 75 14.37 4.47 -11.67
CA THR A 75 14.38 5.41 -12.80
C THR A 75 14.79 6.78 -12.29
N ARG A 76 16.00 7.17 -12.68
CA ARG A 76 16.65 8.49 -12.57
C ARG A 76 15.64 9.63 -12.43
N LEU A 77 15.76 10.37 -11.32
CA LEU A 77 15.50 11.80 -11.30
C LEU A 77 16.33 12.41 -12.43
N LEU A 78 15.68 12.75 -13.54
CA LEU A 78 16.26 13.65 -14.52
C LEU A 78 16.27 15.03 -13.85
N LYS A 79 17.47 15.51 -13.56
CA LYS A 79 17.78 16.92 -13.35
C LYS A 79 17.40 17.70 -14.61
N GLY A 80 16.83 18.89 -14.44
CA GLY A 80 16.50 19.83 -15.50
C GLY A 80 15.42 20.77 -15.04
#